data_AF-A0A7C3RPJ3-F1
#
_entry.id   AF-A0A7C3RPJ3-F1
#
_cell.length_a   1.000
_cell.length_b   1.000
_cell.length_c   1.000
_cell.angle_alpha   90.00
_cell.angle_beta   90.00
_cell.angle_gamma   90.00
#
_symmetry.space_group_name_H-M   'P 1'
#
loop_
_entity.id
_entity.type
_entity.pdbx_description
1 polymer ?
#
loop_
_entity_poly.entity_id
_entity_poly.type
_entity_poly.pdbx_seq_one_letter_code
_entity_poly.pdbx_strand_id
1 'polypeptide(L)'
;DARFSFINPDQEPIDPEHPERAAKLPIFEMVDAIEVLNGACSEDENQFALRVARILGIAEVAGSDSHSAGSIGCVSTLFDEPIREVWDLIEAVRARRCRAGRGLLKGHVVPFDLP
;
A
#
# COMPACT_ATOMS: atom_id res chain seq x y z
N ASP A 1 -2.22 -18.25 14.31
CA ASP A 1 -1.65 -17.86 15.62
C ASP A 1 -2.64 -16.93 16.30
N ALA A 2 -3.02 -17.19 17.55
CA ALA A 2 -4.02 -16.40 18.27
C ALA A 2 -3.65 -14.92 18.42
N ARG A 3 -2.35 -14.58 18.34
CA ARG A 3 -1.87 -13.19 18.39
C ARG A 3 -2.28 -12.34 17.19
N PHE A 4 -2.64 -12.98 16.07
CA PHE A 4 -2.98 -12.31 14.82
C PHE A 4 -4.44 -12.55 14.40
N SER A 5 -5.27 -13.12 15.28
CA SER A 5 -6.68 -13.39 14.96
C SER A 5 -7.46 -12.12 14.60
N PHE A 6 -7.06 -10.96 15.13
CA PHE A 6 -7.70 -9.68 14.81
C PHE A 6 -7.55 -9.25 13.34
N ILE A 7 -6.56 -9.81 12.60
CA ILE A 7 -6.35 -9.49 11.18
C ILE A 7 -7.48 -10.04 10.31
N ASN A 8 -7.88 -11.28 10.56
CA ASN A 8 -8.97 -11.97 9.89
C ASN A 8 -9.63 -12.94 10.88
N PRO A 9 -10.56 -12.45 11.72
CA PRO A 9 -11.14 -13.22 12.84
C PRO A 9 -11.83 -14.50 12.40
N ASP A 10 -12.53 -14.45 11.28
CA ASP A 10 -13.31 -15.57 10.75
C ASP A 10 -12.44 -16.58 9.99
N GLN A 11 -11.16 -16.25 9.74
CA GLN A 11 -10.19 -17.04 8.98
C GLN A 11 -10.71 -17.46 7.59
N GLU A 12 -11.70 -16.75 7.06
CA GLU A 12 -12.20 -16.98 5.71
C GLU A 12 -11.11 -16.60 4.70
N PRO A 13 -10.87 -17.43 3.66
CA PRO A 13 -9.99 -17.06 2.57
C PRO A 13 -10.42 -15.73 1.93
N ILE A 14 -9.44 -14.88 1.65
CA ILE A 14 -9.67 -13.63 0.92
C ILE A 14 -9.85 -13.98 -0.56
N ASP A 15 -10.98 -13.54 -1.12
CA ASP A 15 -11.27 -13.66 -2.54
C ASP A 15 -10.86 -12.37 -3.27
N PRO A 16 -9.81 -12.39 -4.12
CA PRO A 16 -9.33 -11.22 -4.83
C PRO A 16 -10.36 -10.57 -5.76
N GLU A 17 -11.38 -11.33 -6.20
CA GLU A 17 -12.46 -10.81 -7.05
C GLU A 17 -13.46 -9.92 -6.28
N HIS A 18 -13.43 -9.97 -4.95
CA HIS A 18 -14.38 -9.28 -4.06
C HIS A 18 -13.66 -8.38 -3.05
N PRO A 19 -12.95 -7.32 -3.48
CA PRO A 19 -12.20 -6.42 -2.61
C PRO A 19 -13.07 -5.75 -1.53
N GLU A 20 -14.37 -5.57 -1.76
CA GLU A 20 -15.33 -5.05 -0.78
C GLU A 20 -15.56 -5.99 0.41
N ARG A 21 -15.28 -7.30 0.26
CA ARG A 21 -15.29 -8.22 1.40
C ARG A 21 -14.05 -8.02 2.26
N ALA A 22 -12.87 -7.89 1.64
CA ALA A 22 -11.64 -7.63 2.36
C ALA A 22 -11.67 -6.26 3.06
N ALA A 23 -12.23 -5.23 2.44
CA ALA A 23 -12.40 -3.90 3.04
C ALA A 23 -13.23 -3.88 4.34
N LYS A 24 -13.94 -4.97 4.68
CA LYS A 24 -14.67 -5.11 5.95
C LYS A 24 -13.85 -5.72 7.08
N LEU A 25 -12.60 -6.12 6.82
CA LEU A 25 -11.75 -6.72 7.84
C LEU A 25 -11.42 -5.70 8.94
N PRO A 26 -11.56 -6.06 10.23
CA PRO A 26 -11.33 -5.13 11.34
C PRO A 26 -9.92 -4.52 11.41
N ILE A 27 -8.92 -5.17 10.80
CA ILE A 27 -7.56 -4.63 10.73
C ILE A 27 -7.50 -3.24 10.12
N PHE A 28 -8.39 -2.91 9.19
CA PHE A 28 -8.39 -1.63 8.52
C PHE A 28 -8.88 -0.48 9.41
N GLU A 29 -9.45 -0.77 10.58
CA GLU A 29 -9.76 0.24 11.61
C GLU A 29 -8.52 0.68 12.41
N MET A 30 -7.39 -0.03 12.24
CA MET A 30 -6.18 0.16 13.05
C MET A 30 -5.00 0.78 12.26
N VAL A 31 -5.21 1.14 10.98
CA VAL A 31 -4.15 1.59 10.08
C VAL A 31 -4.54 2.88 9.35
N ASP A 32 -3.56 3.74 9.08
CA ASP A 32 -3.76 4.97 8.30
C ASP A 32 -3.53 4.76 6.77
N ALA A 33 -2.91 3.64 6.37
CA ALA A 33 -2.49 3.39 5.00
C ALA A 33 -2.45 1.89 4.65
N ILE A 34 -2.53 1.59 3.36
CA ILE A 34 -2.23 0.27 2.78
C ILE A 34 -1.06 0.40 1.83
N GLU A 35 -0.14 -0.56 1.89
CA GLU A 35 0.85 -0.77 0.84
C GLU A 35 0.16 -1.38 -0.38
N VAL A 36 -0.19 -0.54 -1.35
CA VAL A 36 -0.89 -0.95 -2.57
C VAL A 36 0.06 -1.35 -3.68
N LEU A 37 1.35 -1.10 -3.50
CA LEU A 37 2.39 -1.45 -4.45
C LEU A 37 3.64 -1.92 -3.69
N ASN A 38 3.74 -3.23 -3.51
CA ASN A 38 4.91 -3.89 -2.94
C ASN A 38 5.77 -4.48 -4.07
N GLY A 39 7.09 -4.26 -4.02
CA GLY A 39 8.04 -4.72 -5.02
C GLY A 39 8.22 -6.24 -5.12
N ALA A 40 7.79 -6.99 -4.10
CA ALA A 40 7.81 -8.45 -4.03
C ALA A 40 6.44 -9.09 -4.34
N CYS A 41 5.38 -8.31 -4.48
CA CYS A 41 4.05 -8.78 -4.86
C CYS A 41 3.84 -8.77 -6.39
N SER A 42 2.93 -9.63 -6.86
CA SER A 42 2.46 -9.63 -8.24
C SER A 42 1.63 -8.37 -8.56
N GLU A 43 1.45 -8.07 -9.85
CA GLU A 43 0.62 -6.93 -10.28
C GLU A 43 -0.83 -7.09 -9.81
N ASP A 44 -1.37 -8.32 -9.86
CA ASP A 44 -2.75 -8.61 -9.45
C ASP A 44 -2.97 -8.40 -7.94
N GLU A 45 -2.01 -8.84 -7.10
CA GLU A 45 -2.04 -8.58 -5.65
C GLU A 45 -1.98 -7.07 -5.35
N ASN A 46 -1.14 -6.33 -6.05
CA ASN A 46 -1.03 -4.88 -5.90
C ASN A 46 -2.32 -4.17 -6.36
N GLN A 47 -2.91 -4.58 -7.48
CA GLN A 47 -4.20 -4.05 -7.94
C GLN A 47 -5.33 -4.36 -6.97
N PHE A 48 -5.36 -5.56 -6.38
CA PHE A 48 -6.31 -5.92 -5.34
C PHE A 48 -6.17 -5.00 -4.12
N ALA A 49 -4.95 -4.81 -3.62
CA ALA A 49 -4.68 -3.90 -2.50
C ALA A 49 -5.10 -2.46 -2.82
N LEU A 50 -4.85 -1.98 -4.05
CA LEU A 50 -5.29 -0.67 -4.52
C LEU A 50 -6.82 -0.53 -4.52
N ARG A 51 -7.55 -1.55 -4.98
CA ARG A 51 -9.03 -1.57 -4.92
C ARG A 51 -9.53 -1.47 -3.48
N VAL A 52 -8.94 -2.24 -2.57
CA VAL A 52 -9.29 -2.20 -1.13
C VAL A 52 -9.02 -0.81 -0.53
N ALA A 53 -7.85 -0.22 -0.78
CA ALA A 53 -7.50 1.11 -0.29
C ALA A 53 -8.43 2.21 -0.80
N ARG A 54 -8.87 2.11 -2.07
CA ARG A 54 -9.84 3.03 -2.67
C ARG A 54 -11.23 2.92 -2.07
N ILE A 55 -11.70 1.69 -1.80
CA ILE A 55 -12.98 1.45 -1.12
C ILE A 55 -12.97 2.07 0.29
N LEU A 56 -11.89 1.82 1.03
CA LEU A 56 -11.72 2.31 2.40
C LEU A 56 -11.50 3.82 2.49
N GLY A 57 -10.98 4.42 1.42
CA GLY A 57 -10.56 5.80 1.47
C GLY A 57 -9.42 5.99 2.48
N ILE A 58 -8.35 5.20 2.37
CA ILE A 58 -7.11 5.41 3.16
C ILE A 58 -5.89 5.65 2.26
N ALA A 59 -4.74 5.99 2.85
CA ALA A 59 -3.55 6.36 2.08
C ALA A 59 -2.98 5.17 1.29
N GLU A 60 -2.46 5.47 0.09
CA GLU A 60 -1.91 4.51 -0.86
C GLU A 60 -0.38 4.63 -0.84
N VAL A 61 0.31 3.65 -0.23
CA VAL A 61 1.78 3.65 -0.11
C VAL A 61 2.41 2.53 -0.92
N ALA A 62 3.71 2.65 -1.15
CA ALA A 62 4.52 1.68 -1.89
C ALA A 62 5.88 1.46 -1.22
N GLY A 63 6.35 0.23 -1.26
CA GLY A 63 7.63 -0.18 -0.69
C GLY A 63 8.28 -1.31 -1.48
N SER A 64 9.61 -1.22 -1.65
CA SER A 64 10.35 -2.16 -2.50
C SER A 64 10.53 -3.56 -1.91
N ASP A 65 10.34 -3.72 -0.60
CA ASP A 65 10.66 -4.93 0.16
C ASP A 65 12.02 -5.55 -0.22
N SER A 66 13.02 -4.68 -0.35
CA SER A 66 14.30 -5.03 -0.97
C SER A 66 15.17 -5.88 -0.07
N HIS A 67 15.52 -7.06 -0.56
CA HIS A 67 16.55 -7.94 0.00
C HIS A 67 17.86 -7.92 -0.81
N SER A 68 17.95 -7.04 -1.80
CA SER A 68 19.14 -6.82 -2.64
C SER A 68 19.29 -5.35 -3.00
N ALA A 69 20.51 -4.91 -3.30
CA ALA A 69 20.75 -3.52 -3.72
C ALA A 69 20.04 -3.18 -5.05
N GLY A 70 19.84 -4.16 -5.93
CA GLY A 70 19.23 -3.96 -7.25
C GLY A 70 17.72 -3.70 -7.23
N SER A 71 17.03 -4.06 -6.14
CA SER A 71 15.58 -3.85 -6.00
C SER A 71 15.22 -2.54 -5.28
N ILE A 72 16.20 -1.85 -4.68
CA ILE A 72 15.96 -0.61 -3.94
C ILE A 72 15.35 0.43 -4.89
N GLY A 73 14.19 0.98 -4.53
CA GLY A 73 13.50 1.99 -5.34
C GLY A 73 12.83 1.45 -6.61
N CYS A 74 12.64 0.13 -6.75
CA CYS A 74 11.83 -0.43 -7.85
C CYS A 74 10.40 0.13 -7.86
N VAL A 75 9.87 0.43 -6.67
CA VAL A 75 8.62 1.14 -6.40
C VAL A 75 8.87 2.18 -5.31
N SER A 76 8.02 3.20 -5.20
CA SER A 76 8.22 4.32 -4.27
C SER A 76 6.89 4.99 -3.90
N THR A 77 6.79 5.45 -2.65
CA THR A 77 5.70 6.35 -2.24
C THR A 77 6.04 7.76 -2.69
N LEU A 78 5.14 8.37 -3.46
CA LEU A 78 5.25 9.72 -3.98
C LEU A 78 4.54 10.67 -3.03
N PHE A 79 5.21 11.71 -2.56
CA PHE A 79 4.64 12.73 -1.67
C PHE A 79 4.42 14.02 -2.42
N ASP A 80 3.31 14.71 -2.12
CA ASP A 80 2.98 16.00 -2.74
C ASP A 80 3.97 17.11 -2.33
N GLU A 81 4.61 16.95 -1.16
CA GLU A 81 5.55 17.90 -0.57
C GLU A 81 6.85 17.19 -0.12
N PRO A 82 7.99 17.90 -0.03
CA PRO A 82 9.24 17.31 0.45
C PRO A 82 9.17 16.85 1.91
N ILE A 83 9.55 15.60 2.17
CA ILE A 83 9.70 15.02 3.51
C ILE A 83 11.12 15.32 4.04
N ARG A 84 11.24 16.07 5.14
CA ARG A 84 12.52 16.42 5.77
C ARG A 84 12.77 15.66 7.05
N GLU A 85 11.71 15.29 7.76
CA GLU A 85 11.77 14.52 8.99
C GLU A 85 10.62 13.50 9.10
N VAL A 86 10.68 12.66 10.14
CA VAL A 86 9.70 11.59 10.37
C VAL A 86 8.29 12.14 10.58
N TRP A 87 8.15 13.32 11.18
CA TRP A 87 6.84 13.94 11.39
C TRP A 87 6.19 14.39 10.09
N ASP A 88 6.96 14.93 9.13
CA ASP A 88 6.45 15.25 7.79
C ASP A 88 5.87 13.99 7.11
N LEU A 89 6.58 12.87 7.23
CA LEU A 89 6.16 11.58 6.67
C LEU A 89 4.83 11.13 7.27
N ILE A 90 4.72 11.12 8.60
CA ILE A 90 3.52 10.70 9.32
C ILE A 90 2.33 11.59 8.91
N GLU A 91 2.51 12.91 8.95
CA GLU A 91 1.45 13.85 8.61
C GLU A 91 1.01 13.75 7.14
N ALA A 92 1.95 13.54 6.21
CA ALA A 92 1.63 13.37 4.81
C ALA A 92 0.82 12.08 4.56
N VAL A 93 1.19 10.96 5.19
CA VAL A 93 0.45 9.71 5.09
C VAL A 93 -0.94 9.83 5.71
N ARG A 94 -1.06 10.34 6.94
CA ARG A 94 -2.36 10.50 7.62
C ARG A 94 -3.30 11.47 6.89
N ALA A 95 -2.75 12.52 6.29
CA ALA A 95 -3.51 13.46 5.46
C ALA A 95 -3.73 12.98 4.02
N ARG A 96 -3.25 11.76 3.67
CA ARG A 96 -3.38 11.15 2.34
C ARG A 96 -2.77 12.00 1.23
N ARG A 97 -1.72 12.77 1.54
CA ARG A 97 -0.91 13.58 0.61
C ARG A 97 0.22 12.75 0.00
N CYS A 98 -0.12 11.54 -0.42
CA CYS A 98 0.80 10.60 -1.04
C CYS A 98 0.09 9.65 -1.99
N ARG A 99 0.86 9.03 -2.89
CA ARG A 99 0.41 8.02 -3.86
C ARG A 99 1.48 6.95 -4.05
N ALA A 100 1.07 5.72 -4.33
CA ALA A 100 2.00 4.70 -4.80
C ALA A 100 2.49 5.00 -6.22
N GLY A 101 3.75 4.66 -6.51
CA GLY A 101 4.33 4.88 -7.83
C GLY A 101 5.51 3.96 -8.14
N ARG A 102 5.92 3.96 -9.41
CA ARG A 102 7.03 3.16 -9.92
C ARG A 102 7.84 3.93 -10.97
N GLY A 103 9.02 3.39 -11.31
CA GLY A 103 9.85 3.93 -12.39
C GLY A 103 10.97 4.89 -11.95
N LEU A 104 11.22 5.03 -10.65
CA LEU A 104 12.34 5.81 -10.10
C LEU A 104 13.69 5.38 -10.70
N LEU A 105 13.95 4.07 -10.74
CA LEU A 105 15.18 3.51 -11.32
C LEU A 105 15.35 3.78 -12.82
N LYS A 106 14.27 4.14 -13.52
CA LYS A 106 14.27 4.48 -14.95
C LYS A 106 14.33 5.99 -15.18
N GLY A 107 14.37 6.81 -14.12
CA GLY A 107 14.27 8.27 -14.20
C GLY A 107 12.91 8.77 -14.67
N HIS A 108 11.88 7.91 -14.67
CA HIS A 108 10.55 8.25 -15.14
C HIS A 108 9.52 7.70 -14.15
N VAL A 109 9.22 8.52 -13.14
CA VAL A 109 8.28 8.18 -12.07
C VAL A 109 6.86 8.40 -12.56
N VAL A 110 6.02 7.39 -12.38
CA VAL A 110 4.58 7.44 -12.67
C VAL A 110 3.78 6.90 -11.49
N PRO A 111 2.58 7.45 -11.22
CA PRO A 111 1.66 6.86 -10.26
C PRO A 111 1.28 5.42 -10.66
N PHE A 112 1.01 4.60 -9.66
CA PHE A 112 0.40 3.29 -9.84
C PHE A 112 -1.12 3.46 -9.85
N ASP A 113 -1.78 2.93 -10.88
CA ASP A 113 -3.22 3.03 -11.05
C ASP A 113 -3.79 1.72 -11.56
N LEU A 114 -5.09 1.55 -11.40
CA LEU A 114 -5.85 0.47 -12.01
C LEU A 114 -5.90 0.70 -13.53
N PRO A 115 -5.89 -0.39 -14.33
CA PRO A 115 -6.04 -0.30 -15.78
C PRO A 115 -7.40 0.27 -16.21
#